data_AF-A0A941DF75-F1
#
_entry.id   AF-A0A941DF75-F1
#
_cell.length_a   1.000
_cell.length_b   1.000
_cell.length_c   1.000
_cell.angle_alpha   90.00
_cell.angle_beta   90.00
_cell.angle_gamma   90.00
#
_symmetry.space_group_name_H-M   'P 1'
#
loop_
_entity.id
_entity.type
_entity.pdbx_description
1 polymer ?
#
loop_
_entity_poly.entity_id
_entity_poly.type
_entity_poly.pdbx_seq_one_letter_code
_entity_poly.pdbx_strand_id
1 'polypeptide(L)'
;MPLRQRLAALAQWHISQGFPDPTKSPVVRKVFRGIQALHPAREKQAKPLQLDQVERVVKWLDDSIDVACRLGDRQKELRYVRDKALLLVGFWRGFRGDELTRLRIEYIEIVRGEGMTCYLSQTKGDRHYKGTSFKTPALSRLCPVEAYLEWIKVSQLTSGPVFRAIDRWGHIDGHGLNQDSLVPIFRKVMQKAGIVDVELYSGHSLRRGFANWASSNHWDIKTLMEYVGWKNIQSAIRYIDSADSYSQRRIESGLKNGDK
;
A
#
# COMPACT_ATOMS: atom_id res chain seq x y z
N MET A 1 -17.42 -3.15 -14.33
CA MET A 1 -17.79 -2.11 -13.34
C MET A 1 -18.88 -2.66 -12.43
N PRO A 2 -18.68 -2.77 -11.10
CA PRO A 2 -19.69 -3.27 -10.16
C PRO A 2 -21.00 -2.48 -10.23
N LEU A 3 -22.14 -3.14 -10.08
CA LEU A 3 -23.47 -2.54 -10.16
C LEU A 3 -23.65 -1.28 -9.28
N ARG A 4 -23.02 -1.26 -8.10
CA ARG A 4 -23.00 -0.10 -7.19
C ARG A 4 -22.30 1.14 -7.78
N GLN A 5 -21.22 0.95 -8.55
CA GLN A 5 -20.54 2.07 -9.21
C GLN A 5 -21.40 2.68 -10.32
N ARG A 6 -22.13 1.84 -11.07
CA ARG A 6 -23.10 2.32 -12.08
C ARG A 6 -24.24 3.11 -11.43
N LEU A 7 -24.77 2.61 -10.31
CA LEU A 7 -25.80 3.32 -9.53
C LEU A 7 -25.29 4.68 -9.04
N ALA A 8 -24.07 4.73 -8.49
CA ALA A 8 -23.48 5.98 -8.01
C ALA A 8 -23.24 6.98 -9.16
N ALA A 9 -22.80 6.51 -10.33
CA ALA A 9 -22.64 7.36 -11.51
C ALA A 9 -23.98 7.94 -11.98
N LEU A 10 -25.05 7.13 -12.00
CA LEU A 10 -26.40 7.59 -12.32
C LEU A 10 -26.92 8.62 -11.32
N ALA A 11 -26.75 8.37 -10.02
CA ALA A 11 -27.11 9.31 -8.97
C ALA A 11 -26.37 10.64 -9.14
N GLN A 12 -25.05 10.58 -9.34
CA GLN A 12 -24.20 11.76 -9.52
C GLN A 12 -24.61 12.56 -10.77
N TRP A 13 -24.90 11.88 -11.88
CA TRP A 13 -25.37 12.53 -13.09
C TRP A 13 -26.68 13.28 -12.84
N HIS A 14 -27.70 12.64 -12.25
CA HIS A 14 -28.98 13.30 -11.97
C HIS A 14 -28.81 14.54 -11.09
N ILE A 15 -28.05 14.41 -9.99
CA ILE A 15 -27.79 15.51 -9.08
C ILE A 15 -27.06 16.65 -9.78
N SER A 16 -26.04 16.34 -10.60
CA SER A 16 -25.28 17.36 -11.33
C SER A 16 -26.11 18.13 -12.36
N GLN A 17 -27.18 17.50 -12.86
CA GLN A 17 -28.12 18.10 -13.82
C GLN A 17 -29.33 18.74 -13.12
N GLY A 18 -29.37 18.78 -11.78
CA GLY A 18 -30.48 19.36 -11.01
C GLY A 18 -31.72 18.46 -10.86
N PHE A 19 -31.66 17.20 -11.31
CA PHE A 19 -32.75 16.24 -11.15
C PHE A 19 -32.71 15.53 -9.78
N PRO A 20 -33.87 15.11 -9.25
CA PRO A 20 -33.91 14.22 -8.09
C PRO A 20 -33.15 12.92 -8.34
N ASP A 21 -32.43 12.43 -7.33
CA ASP A 21 -31.69 11.18 -7.39
C ASP A 21 -32.65 9.97 -7.46
N PRO A 22 -32.78 9.29 -8.61
CA PRO A 22 -33.74 8.19 -8.79
C PRO A 22 -33.33 6.94 -7.98
N THR A 23 -32.05 6.84 -7.60
CA THR A 23 -31.51 5.69 -6.89
C THR A 23 -31.97 5.64 -5.43
N LYS A 24 -32.49 6.76 -4.92
CA LYS A 24 -33.05 6.88 -3.56
C LYS A 24 -34.51 6.44 -3.48
N SER A 25 -35.18 6.16 -4.59
CA SER A 25 -36.56 5.66 -4.59
C SER A 25 -36.70 4.38 -3.76
N PRO A 26 -37.77 4.23 -2.95
CA PRO A 26 -38.02 3.01 -2.17
C PRO A 26 -38.01 1.73 -3.02
N VAL A 27 -38.55 1.79 -4.24
CA VAL A 27 -38.59 0.65 -5.17
C VAL A 27 -37.18 0.25 -5.58
N VAL A 28 -36.34 1.21 -5.97
CA VAL A 28 -34.95 0.94 -6.36
C VAL A 28 -34.16 0.38 -5.19
N ARG A 29 -34.29 0.96 -3.98
CA ARG A 29 -33.62 0.43 -2.78
C ARG A 29 -34.07 -0.99 -2.45
N LYS A 30 -35.36 -1.31 -2.55
CA LYS A 30 -35.92 -2.64 -2.29
C LYS A 30 -35.37 -3.67 -3.29
N VAL A 31 -35.37 -3.34 -4.58
CA VAL A 31 -34.79 -4.19 -5.64
C VAL A 31 -33.31 -4.44 -5.37
N PHE A 32 -32.53 -3.40 -5.05
CA PHE A 32 -31.11 -3.54 -4.77
C PHE A 32 -30.81 -4.36 -3.50
N ARG A 33 -31.64 -4.26 -2.45
CA ARG A 33 -31.54 -5.15 -1.28
C ARG A 33 -31.83 -6.60 -1.68
N GLY A 34 -32.84 -6.84 -2.51
CA GLY A 34 -33.15 -8.18 -3.06
C GLY A 34 -31.98 -8.77 -3.84
N ILE A 35 -31.38 -7.98 -4.76
CA ILE A 35 -30.19 -8.39 -5.52
C ILE A 35 -29.03 -8.71 -4.57
N GLN A 36 -28.80 -7.91 -3.53
CA GLN A 36 -27.73 -8.18 -2.55
C GLN A 36 -27.97 -9.44 -1.73
N ALA A 37 -29.23 -9.74 -1.40
CA ALA A 37 -29.59 -10.96 -0.70
C ALA A 37 -29.42 -12.22 -1.57
N LEU A 38 -29.76 -12.13 -2.87
CA LEU A 38 -29.59 -13.22 -3.83
C LEU A 38 -28.14 -13.41 -4.29
N HIS A 39 -27.34 -12.35 -4.24
CA HIS A 39 -25.94 -12.35 -4.65
C HIS A 39 -25.05 -11.79 -3.54
N PRO A 40 -24.91 -12.52 -2.41
CA PRO A 40 -24.02 -12.10 -1.33
C PRO A 40 -22.58 -12.09 -1.85
N ALA A 41 -22.03 -10.90 -2.02
CA ALA A 41 -20.64 -10.74 -2.42
C ALA A 41 -19.74 -10.96 -1.20
N ARG A 42 -18.96 -12.05 -1.20
CA ARG A 42 -17.84 -12.18 -0.27
C ARG A 42 -16.78 -11.16 -0.67
N GLU A 43 -16.53 -10.15 0.17
CA GLU A 43 -15.45 -9.20 -0.08
C GLU A 43 -14.11 -9.97 -0.13
N LYS A 44 -13.56 -10.16 -1.33
CA LYS A 44 -12.22 -10.70 -1.51
C LYS A 44 -11.22 -9.64 -1.09
N GLN A 45 -10.69 -9.78 0.12
CA GLN A 45 -9.62 -8.91 0.60
C GLN A 45 -8.29 -9.38 0.03
N ALA A 46 -7.42 -8.43 -0.33
CA ALA A 46 -6.09 -8.74 -0.82
C ALA A 46 -5.29 -9.50 0.24
N LYS A 47 -4.51 -10.50 -0.18
CA LYS A 47 -3.61 -11.23 0.73
C LYS A 47 -2.59 -10.24 1.30
N PRO A 48 -2.43 -10.12 2.63
CA PRO A 48 -1.41 -9.25 3.22
C PRO A 48 -0.03 -9.77 2.86
N LEU A 49 0.90 -8.87 2.53
CA LEU A 49 2.31 -9.24 2.39
C LEU A 49 2.92 -9.36 3.78
N GLN A 50 3.39 -10.54 4.15
CA GLN A 50 3.95 -10.77 5.48
C GLN A 50 5.42 -10.29 5.55
N LEU A 51 5.91 -9.97 6.75
CA LEU A 51 7.26 -9.41 6.92
C LEU A 51 8.36 -10.39 6.44
N ASP A 52 8.21 -11.68 6.69
CA ASP A 52 9.14 -12.72 6.21
C ASP A 52 9.19 -12.77 4.66
N GLN A 53 8.07 -12.47 4.01
CA GLN A 53 8.00 -12.35 2.55
C GLN A 53 8.70 -11.07 2.07
N VAL A 54 8.56 -9.95 2.79
CA VAL A 54 9.31 -8.72 2.50
C VAL A 54 10.81 -8.97 2.63
N GLU A 55 11.26 -9.63 3.70
CA GLU A 55 12.66 -9.99 3.92
C GLU A 55 13.22 -10.84 2.77
N ARG A 56 12.48 -11.87 2.35
CA ARG A 56 12.88 -12.73 1.23
C ARG A 56 12.99 -11.97 -0.08
N VAL A 57 12.04 -11.09 -0.34
CA VAL A 57 12.04 -10.25 -1.54
C VAL A 57 13.21 -9.27 -1.53
N VAL A 58 13.46 -8.61 -0.41
CA VAL A 58 14.57 -7.66 -0.29
C VAL A 58 15.91 -8.36 -0.43
N LYS A 59 16.08 -9.55 0.20
CA LYS A 59 17.28 -10.36 0.02
C LYS A 59 17.54 -10.69 -1.46
N TRP A 60 16.51 -11.16 -2.17
CA TRP A 60 16.64 -11.45 -3.60
C TRP A 60 16.99 -10.20 -4.42
N LEU A 61 16.42 -9.04 -4.07
CA LEU A 61 16.73 -7.76 -4.73
C LEU A 61 18.18 -7.34 -4.46
N ASP A 62 18.66 -7.41 -3.22
CA ASP A 62 20.04 -7.07 -2.84
C ASP A 62 21.04 -7.95 -3.62
N ASP A 63 20.84 -9.27 -3.62
CA ASP A 63 21.67 -10.19 -4.40
C ASP A 63 21.65 -9.84 -5.91
N SER A 64 20.48 -9.45 -6.43
CA SER A 64 20.30 -9.08 -7.84
C SER A 64 20.92 -7.73 -8.21
N ILE A 65 20.91 -6.77 -7.28
CA ILE A 65 21.58 -5.47 -7.40
C ILE A 65 23.09 -5.69 -7.47
N ASP A 66 23.65 -6.49 -6.56
CA ASP A 66 25.09 -6.80 -6.53
C ASP A 66 25.56 -7.46 -7.83
N VAL A 67 24.78 -8.41 -8.37
CA VAL A 67 25.07 -9.03 -9.67
C VAL A 67 24.99 -8.00 -10.80
N ALA A 68 23.95 -7.15 -10.83
CA ALA A 68 23.81 -6.14 -11.88
C ALA A 68 24.97 -5.13 -11.86
N CYS A 69 25.38 -4.67 -10.68
CA CYS A 69 26.52 -3.78 -10.49
C CYS A 69 27.82 -4.40 -10.99
N ARG A 70 28.12 -5.66 -10.60
CA ARG A 70 29.34 -6.36 -11.04
C ARG A 70 29.40 -6.57 -12.55
N LEU A 71 28.26 -6.76 -13.19
CA LEU A 71 28.18 -6.95 -14.64
C LEU A 71 28.06 -5.62 -15.42
N GLY A 72 27.98 -4.47 -14.74
CA GLY A 72 27.72 -3.18 -15.38
C GLY A 72 26.34 -3.08 -16.03
N ASP A 73 25.38 -3.93 -15.64
CA ASP A 73 24.02 -3.93 -16.18
C ASP A 73 23.19 -2.84 -15.52
N ARG A 74 23.42 -1.62 -16.00
CA ARG A 74 22.82 -0.40 -15.47
C ARG A 74 21.29 -0.43 -15.45
N GLN A 75 20.69 -1.05 -16.47
CA GLN A 75 19.25 -1.15 -16.57
C GLN A 75 18.66 -2.00 -15.45
N LYS A 76 19.24 -3.17 -15.18
CA LYS A 76 18.79 -4.05 -14.11
C LYS A 76 19.02 -3.41 -12.75
N GLU A 77 20.18 -2.81 -12.54
CA GLU A 77 20.50 -2.06 -11.31
C GLU A 77 19.41 -1.03 -11.00
N LEU A 78 19.11 -0.14 -11.95
CA LEU A 78 18.07 0.88 -11.79
C LEU A 78 16.70 0.28 -11.43
N ARG A 79 16.29 -0.79 -12.11
CA ARG A 79 15.00 -1.44 -11.85
C ARG A 79 14.96 -2.07 -10.45
N TYR A 80 15.99 -2.79 -10.05
CA TYR A 80 16.00 -3.49 -8.77
C TYR A 80 16.11 -2.51 -7.59
N VAL A 81 16.94 -1.47 -7.68
CA VAL A 81 17.02 -0.43 -6.64
C VAL A 81 15.67 0.30 -6.51
N ARG A 82 15.03 0.67 -7.63
CA ARG A 82 13.69 1.27 -7.62
C ARG A 82 12.65 0.35 -6.97
N ASP A 83 12.64 -0.92 -7.34
CA ASP A 83 11.63 -1.88 -6.86
C ASP A 83 11.82 -2.18 -5.36
N LYS A 84 13.06 -2.20 -4.87
CA LYS A 84 13.39 -2.26 -3.42
C LYS A 84 12.85 -1.03 -2.68
N ALA A 85 13.10 0.17 -3.20
CA ALA A 85 12.61 1.41 -2.61
C ALA A 85 11.07 1.47 -2.62
N LEU A 86 10.42 1.12 -3.72
CA LEU A 86 8.95 1.01 -3.83
C LEU A 86 8.37 0.08 -2.77
N LEU A 87 8.97 -1.10 -2.62
CA LEU A 87 8.53 -2.11 -1.66
C LEU A 87 8.66 -1.61 -0.22
N LEU A 88 9.84 -1.13 0.16
CA LEU A 88 10.14 -0.76 1.55
C LEU A 88 9.41 0.50 1.97
N VAL A 89 9.38 1.54 1.13
CA VAL A 89 8.62 2.77 1.41
C VAL A 89 7.12 2.45 1.44
N GLY A 90 6.61 1.70 0.46
CA GLY A 90 5.20 1.32 0.40
C GLY A 90 4.74 0.46 1.58
N PHE A 91 5.57 -0.51 1.99
CA PHE A 91 5.30 -1.38 3.13
C PHE A 91 5.37 -0.60 4.44
N TRP A 92 6.54 -0.07 4.81
CA TRP A 92 6.72 0.52 6.13
C TRP A 92 5.86 1.74 6.37
N ARG A 93 5.58 2.54 5.34
CA ARG A 93 4.65 3.64 5.49
C ARG A 93 3.19 3.22 5.41
N GLY A 94 2.89 2.04 4.87
CA GLY A 94 1.52 1.60 4.63
C GLY A 94 0.78 2.47 3.60
N PHE A 95 1.49 2.98 2.59
CA PHE A 95 0.87 3.80 1.53
C PHE A 95 -0.10 2.98 0.67
N ARG A 96 -1.13 3.66 0.16
CA ARG A 96 -1.90 3.17 -0.98
C ARG A 96 -1.05 3.27 -2.24
N GLY A 97 -1.37 2.47 -3.25
CA GLY A 97 -0.67 2.53 -4.53
C GLY A 97 -0.67 3.94 -5.15
N ASP A 98 -1.79 4.65 -5.08
CA ASP A 98 -1.89 6.03 -5.57
C ASP A 98 -1.09 7.05 -4.74
N GLU A 99 -0.94 6.82 -3.44
CA GLU A 99 -0.13 7.67 -2.57
C GLU A 99 1.35 7.48 -2.88
N LEU A 100 1.77 6.22 -3.06
CA LEU A 100 3.14 5.84 -3.36
C LEU A 100 3.62 6.37 -4.71
N THR A 101 2.80 6.28 -5.77
CA THR A 101 3.20 6.76 -7.11
C THR A 101 3.16 8.28 -7.25
N ARG A 102 2.47 8.99 -6.34
CA ARG A 102 2.37 10.46 -6.34
C ARG A 102 3.42 11.14 -5.47
N LEU A 103 4.32 10.39 -4.82
CA LEU A 103 5.44 10.97 -4.11
C LEU A 103 6.33 11.80 -5.04
N ARG A 104 6.74 12.97 -4.57
CA ARG A 104 7.61 13.91 -5.29
C ARG A 104 8.82 14.28 -4.45
N ILE A 105 9.97 14.39 -5.11
CA ILE A 105 11.27 14.59 -4.45
C ILE A 105 11.28 15.90 -3.65
N GLU A 106 10.73 16.97 -4.22
CA GLU A 106 10.64 18.29 -3.57
C GLU A 106 9.75 18.33 -2.33
N TYR A 107 8.98 17.28 -2.07
CA TYR A 107 8.08 17.15 -0.92
C TYR A 107 8.51 16.04 0.04
N ILE A 108 9.77 15.62 -0.06
CA ILE A 108 10.37 14.66 0.86
C ILE A 108 11.48 15.34 1.65
N GLU A 109 11.31 15.35 2.96
CA GLU A 109 12.30 15.83 3.91
C GLU A 109 12.93 14.64 4.62
N ILE A 110 14.26 14.62 4.73
CA ILE A 110 15.00 13.56 5.39
C ILE A 110 15.74 14.12 6.59
N VAL A 111 15.58 13.46 7.73
CA VAL A 111 16.38 13.67 8.93
C VAL A 111 17.24 12.43 9.11
N ARG A 112 18.54 12.55 8.84
CA ARG A 112 19.47 11.41 8.84
C ARG A 112 19.47 10.71 10.20
N GLY A 113 19.39 9.38 10.19
CA GLY A 113 19.33 8.57 11.40
C GLY A 113 17.95 8.54 12.09
N GLU A 114 17.03 9.44 11.75
CA GLU A 114 15.70 9.51 12.37
C GLU A 114 14.59 9.01 11.44
N GLY A 115 14.50 9.55 10.21
CA GLY A 115 13.38 9.23 9.34
C GLY A 115 13.24 10.14 8.12
N MET A 116 12.11 9.99 7.44
CA MET A 116 11.69 10.87 6.35
C MET A 116 10.24 11.30 6.52
N THR A 117 9.92 12.50 6.07
CA THR A 117 8.56 13.04 5.97
C THR A 117 8.21 13.18 4.50
N CYS A 118 7.09 12.57 4.09
CA CYS A 118 6.55 12.69 2.75
C CYS A 118 5.27 13.53 2.78
N TYR A 119 5.24 14.65 2.07
CA TYR A 119 4.01 15.44 1.93
C TYR A 119 3.25 15.06 0.66
N LEU A 120 1.94 14.85 0.81
CA LEU A 120 0.99 14.71 -0.31
C LEU A 120 -0.05 15.82 -0.23
N SER A 121 -0.19 16.59 -1.32
CA SER A 121 -1.18 17.68 -1.41
C SER A 121 -2.64 17.20 -1.38
N GLN A 122 -2.89 15.93 -1.71
CA GLN A 122 -4.22 15.34 -1.65
C GLN A 122 -4.14 13.85 -1.29
N THR A 123 -4.96 13.44 -0.34
CA THR A 123 -5.11 12.03 0.08
C THR A 123 -6.57 11.58 -0.04
N LYS A 124 -6.78 10.26 -0.11
CA LYS A 124 -8.13 9.71 -0.17
C LYS A 124 -8.90 10.05 1.11
N GLY A 125 -9.92 10.90 0.97
CA GLY A 125 -10.73 11.39 2.08
C GLY A 125 -10.30 12.78 2.59
N ASP A 126 -9.34 13.44 1.94
CA ASP A 126 -9.12 14.88 2.10
C ASP A 126 -10.10 15.67 1.23
N ARG A 127 -11.26 16.00 1.81
CA ARG A 127 -12.32 16.76 1.13
C ARG A 127 -12.01 18.26 1.00
N HIS A 128 -11.02 18.76 1.72
CA HIS A 128 -10.68 20.18 1.80
C HIS A 128 -9.30 20.51 1.20
N TYR A 129 -8.62 19.55 0.60
CA TYR A 129 -7.32 19.73 -0.08
C TYR A 129 -6.26 20.39 0.81
N LYS A 130 -6.24 20.04 2.11
CA LYS A 130 -5.24 20.56 3.05
C LYS A 130 -3.88 19.87 2.87
N GLY A 131 -3.86 18.71 2.23
CA GLY A 131 -2.70 17.85 2.16
C GLY A 131 -2.42 17.15 3.48
N THR A 132 -1.44 16.24 3.48
CA THR A 132 -1.07 15.45 4.64
C THR A 132 0.41 15.10 4.59
N SER A 133 1.10 15.31 5.71
CA SER A 133 2.49 14.88 5.90
C SER A 133 2.53 13.52 6.58
N PHE A 134 3.42 12.68 6.07
CA PHE A 134 3.50 11.27 6.40
C PHE A 134 4.91 10.93 6.83
N LYS A 135 5.09 10.67 8.13
CA LYS A 135 6.39 10.31 8.70
C LYS A 135 6.66 8.81 8.55
N THR A 136 7.87 8.46 8.14
CA THR A 136 8.37 7.09 8.04
C THR A 136 9.72 7.01 8.77
N PRO A 137 9.89 6.13 9.77
CA PRO A 137 11.12 6.07 10.55
C PRO A 137 12.28 5.45 9.73
N ALA A 138 13.50 5.85 10.06
CA ALA A 138 14.69 5.08 9.70
C ALA A 138 14.73 3.80 10.54
N LEU A 139 15.10 2.68 9.93
CA LEU A 139 15.11 1.36 10.58
C LEU A 139 16.51 0.75 10.48
N SER A 140 16.87 -0.09 11.45
CA SER A 140 18.14 -0.83 11.44
C SER A 140 18.19 -1.95 10.39
N ARG A 141 17.03 -2.41 9.92
CA ARG A 141 16.89 -3.40 8.85
C ARG A 141 15.72 -3.02 7.96
N LEU A 142 15.77 -3.43 6.69
CA LEU A 142 14.69 -3.16 5.72
C LEU A 142 14.35 -1.66 5.64
N CYS A 143 15.37 -0.79 5.75
CA CYS A 143 15.16 0.63 5.98
C CYS A 143 14.53 1.32 4.77
N PRO A 144 13.33 1.93 4.91
CA PRO A 144 12.69 2.65 3.80
C PRO A 144 13.45 3.93 3.43
N VAL A 145 14.10 4.58 4.40
CA VAL A 145 14.88 5.80 4.18
C VAL A 145 16.15 5.51 3.38
N GLU A 146 16.92 4.50 3.77
CA GLU A 146 18.12 4.10 3.02
C GLU A 146 17.75 3.60 1.62
N ALA A 147 16.70 2.81 1.48
CA ALA A 147 16.25 2.35 0.16
C ALA A 147 15.84 3.53 -0.75
N TYR A 148 15.16 4.55 -0.20
CA TYR A 148 14.87 5.78 -0.93
C TYR A 148 16.16 6.52 -1.33
N LEU A 149 17.11 6.69 -0.41
CA LEU A 149 18.37 7.38 -0.68
C LEU A 149 19.21 6.65 -1.73
N GLU A 150 19.30 5.32 -1.65
CA GLU A 150 19.91 4.47 -2.68
C GLU A 150 19.26 4.69 -4.04
N TRP A 151 17.93 4.73 -4.10
CA TRP A 151 17.21 5.01 -5.33
C TRP A 151 17.54 6.39 -5.88
N ILE A 152 17.49 7.46 -5.09
CA ILE A 152 17.82 8.81 -5.55
C ILE A 152 19.27 8.90 -6.04
N LYS A 153 20.21 8.26 -5.33
CA LYS A 153 21.62 8.20 -5.71
C LYS A 153 21.80 7.49 -7.05
N VAL A 154 21.18 6.33 -7.24
CA VAL A 154 21.31 5.57 -8.48
C VAL A 154 20.55 6.30 -9.60
N SER A 155 19.33 6.78 -9.38
CA SER A 155 18.52 7.41 -10.42
C SER A 155 18.99 8.80 -10.84
N GLN A 156 19.80 9.48 -10.02
CA GLN A 156 20.27 10.85 -10.23
C GLN A 156 19.11 11.86 -10.40
N LEU A 157 17.96 11.56 -9.81
CA LEU A 157 16.78 12.43 -9.89
C LEU A 157 16.88 13.52 -8.84
N THR A 158 16.63 14.77 -9.23
CA THR A 158 16.73 15.93 -8.34
C THR A 158 15.38 16.59 -8.03
N SER A 159 14.36 16.32 -8.85
CA SER A 159 13.01 16.90 -8.69
C SER A 159 11.95 16.02 -9.35
N GLY A 160 10.67 16.30 -9.08
CA GLY A 160 9.54 15.64 -9.73
C GLY A 160 9.16 14.30 -9.10
N PRO A 161 8.44 13.44 -9.82
CA PRO A 161 7.99 12.15 -9.28
C PRO A 161 9.16 11.27 -8.84
N VAL A 162 9.05 10.69 -7.64
CA VAL A 162 10.10 9.82 -7.07
C VAL A 162 10.22 8.54 -7.88
N PHE A 163 9.10 7.86 -8.11
CA PHE A 163 9.08 6.58 -8.80
C PHE A 163 8.57 6.76 -10.22
N ARG A 164 9.37 6.31 -11.18
CA ARG A 164 9.11 6.50 -12.61
C ARG A 164 9.25 5.18 -13.37
N ALA A 165 8.65 5.13 -14.55
CA ALA A 165 8.85 4.01 -15.45
C ALA A 165 10.32 3.99 -15.93
N ILE A 166 10.82 2.79 -16.19
CA ILE A 166 12.16 2.57 -16.76
C ILE A 166 11.96 1.74 -18.01
N ASP A 167 12.41 2.24 -19.15
CA ASP A 167 12.23 1.58 -20.44
C ASP A 167 13.18 0.36 -20.60
N ARG A 168 13.10 -0.29 -21.76
CA ARG A 168 13.94 -1.46 -22.06
C ARG A 168 15.42 -1.14 -22.29
N TRP A 169 15.81 0.13 -22.31
CA TRP A 169 17.17 0.61 -22.51
C TRP A 169 17.77 1.25 -21.23
N GLY A 170 16.96 1.43 -20.18
CA GLY A 170 17.39 2.01 -18.91
C GLY A 170 17.09 3.50 -18.78
N HIS A 171 16.34 4.09 -19.71
CA HIS A 171 15.89 5.47 -19.59
C HIS A 171 14.77 5.58 -18.57
N ILE A 172 14.89 6.58 -17.70
CA ILE A 172 13.90 6.92 -16.69
C ILE A 172 12.91 7.93 -17.30
N ASP A 173 11.62 7.63 -17.21
CA ASP A 173 10.55 8.49 -17.75
C ASP A 173 10.51 9.87 -17.06
N GLY A 174 9.93 10.88 -17.72
CA GLY A 174 9.67 12.19 -17.11
C GLY A 174 8.46 12.20 -16.18
N HIS A 175 7.53 11.28 -16.38
CA HIS A 175 6.28 11.16 -15.63
C HIS A 175 6.38 10.14 -14.49
N GLY A 176 5.45 10.28 -13.54
CA GLY A 176 5.32 9.34 -12.43
C GLY A 176 4.87 7.97 -12.91
N LEU A 177 5.28 6.94 -12.19
CA LEU A 177 4.85 5.57 -12.43
C LEU A 177 3.32 5.47 -12.35
N ASN A 178 2.69 4.84 -13.33
CA ASN A 178 1.25 4.57 -13.25
C ASN A 178 0.96 3.62 -12.08
N GLN A 179 -0.07 3.91 -11.29
CA GLN A 179 -0.53 3.05 -10.19
C GLN A 179 -0.79 1.61 -10.63
N ASP A 180 -1.31 1.40 -11.84
CA ASP A 180 -1.62 0.08 -12.38
C ASP A 180 -0.36 -0.77 -12.63
N SER A 181 0.81 -0.13 -12.75
CA SER A 181 2.11 -0.80 -12.91
C SER A 181 2.64 -1.41 -11.61
N LEU A 182 2.14 -0.99 -10.45
CA LEU A 182 2.65 -1.46 -9.15
C LEU A 182 2.44 -2.96 -8.96
N VAL A 183 1.23 -3.46 -9.25
CA VAL A 183 0.89 -4.88 -9.01
C VAL A 183 1.74 -5.80 -9.89
N PRO A 184 1.87 -5.57 -11.22
CA PRO A 184 2.78 -6.35 -12.05
C PRO A 184 4.24 -6.31 -11.58
N ILE A 185 4.74 -5.14 -11.16
CA ILE A 185 6.11 -5.01 -10.63
C ILE A 185 6.29 -5.88 -9.38
N PHE A 186 5.42 -5.71 -8.38
CA PHE A 186 5.53 -6.45 -7.13
C PHE A 186 5.39 -7.96 -7.33
N ARG A 187 4.42 -8.41 -8.13
CA ARG A 187 4.24 -9.84 -8.42
C ARG A 187 5.45 -10.44 -9.12
N LYS A 188 6.03 -9.72 -10.08
CA LYS A 188 7.24 -10.17 -10.79
C LYS A 188 8.40 -10.37 -9.82
N VAL A 189 8.66 -9.40 -8.95
CA VAL A 189 9.75 -9.48 -7.96
C VAL A 189 9.45 -10.59 -6.94
N MET A 190 8.22 -10.68 -6.43
CA MET A 190 7.80 -11.75 -5.51
C MET A 190 8.00 -13.14 -6.12
N GLN A 191 7.62 -13.33 -7.38
CA GLN A 191 7.81 -14.59 -8.09
C GLN A 191 9.28 -14.94 -8.21
N LYS A 192 10.14 -13.96 -8.53
CA LYS A 192 11.59 -14.16 -8.61
C LYS A 192 12.22 -14.49 -7.25
N ALA A 193 11.67 -13.96 -6.17
CA ALA A 193 12.04 -14.29 -4.80
C ALA A 193 11.43 -15.61 -4.29
N GLY A 194 10.76 -16.39 -5.15
CA GLY A 194 10.18 -17.69 -4.80
C GLY A 194 8.90 -17.61 -3.96
N ILE A 195 8.18 -16.50 -3.97
CA ILE A 195 6.87 -16.39 -3.34
C ILE A 195 5.82 -17.04 -4.25
N VAL A 196 5.03 -17.96 -3.68
CA VAL A 196 3.94 -18.66 -4.36
C VAL A 196 2.64 -17.84 -4.35
N ASP A 197 1.72 -18.16 -5.27
CA ASP A 197 0.39 -17.53 -5.39
C ASP A 197 0.41 -16.01 -5.50
N VAL A 198 1.36 -15.45 -6.26
CA VAL A 198 1.52 -13.99 -6.44
C VAL A 198 0.24 -13.30 -6.96
N GLU A 199 -0.63 -14.05 -7.63
CA GLU A 199 -1.95 -13.59 -8.11
C GLU A 199 -2.92 -13.19 -7.00
N LEU A 200 -2.71 -13.63 -5.75
CA LEU A 200 -3.52 -13.24 -4.60
C LEU A 200 -3.15 -11.86 -4.04
N TYR A 201 -2.03 -11.29 -4.48
CA TYR A 201 -1.55 -9.99 -4.03
C TYR A 201 -2.04 -8.87 -4.96
N SER A 202 -2.33 -7.70 -4.40
CA SER A 202 -2.80 -6.52 -5.12
C SER A 202 -2.19 -5.24 -4.56
N GLY A 203 -2.56 -4.07 -5.11
CA GLY A 203 -2.03 -2.77 -4.66
C GLY A 203 -2.34 -2.43 -3.20
N HIS A 204 -3.22 -3.19 -2.53
CA HIS A 204 -3.47 -3.05 -1.11
C HIS A 204 -2.60 -3.96 -0.23
N SER A 205 -1.94 -4.98 -0.78
CA SER A 205 -1.22 -6.00 -0.01
C SER A 205 -0.13 -5.44 0.89
N LEU A 206 0.58 -4.38 0.47
CA LEU A 206 1.60 -3.71 1.28
C LEU A 206 1.01 -3.07 2.52
N ARG A 207 0.02 -2.18 2.34
CA ARG A 207 -0.68 -1.51 3.45
C ARG A 207 -1.32 -2.50 4.41
N ARG A 208 -1.89 -3.59 3.89
CA ARG A 208 -2.46 -4.66 4.73
C ARG A 208 -1.37 -5.41 5.49
N GLY A 209 -0.26 -5.71 4.83
CA GLY A 209 0.91 -6.34 5.44
C GLY A 209 1.44 -5.55 6.62
N PHE A 210 1.66 -4.26 6.43
CA PHE A 210 2.07 -3.36 7.51
C PHE A 210 1.06 -3.30 8.65
N ALA A 211 -0.23 -3.12 8.34
CA ALA A 211 -1.27 -3.07 9.36
C ALA A 211 -1.33 -4.35 10.21
N ASN A 212 -1.19 -5.52 9.57
CA ASN A 212 -1.13 -6.81 10.24
C ASN A 212 0.11 -6.94 11.10
N TRP A 213 1.27 -6.51 10.59
CA TRP A 213 2.52 -6.47 11.35
C TRP A 213 2.38 -5.57 12.59
N ALA A 214 1.91 -4.33 12.43
CA ALA A 214 1.76 -3.38 13.53
C ALA A 214 0.78 -3.88 14.59
N SER A 215 -0.36 -4.44 14.17
CA SER A 215 -1.32 -5.06 15.09
C SER A 215 -0.75 -6.27 15.82
N SER A 216 0.06 -7.10 15.14
CA SER A 216 0.72 -8.25 15.76
C SER A 216 1.82 -7.83 16.75
N ASN A 217 2.35 -6.62 16.59
CA ASN A 217 3.32 -5.96 17.48
C ASN A 217 2.65 -4.98 18.46
N HIS A 218 1.37 -5.19 18.77
CA HIS A 218 0.65 -4.50 19.84
C HIS A 218 0.54 -2.97 19.71
N TRP A 219 0.59 -2.45 18.49
CA TRP A 219 0.23 -1.05 18.27
C TRP A 219 -1.23 -0.84 18.64
N ASP A 220 -1.51 0.17 19.46
CA ASP A 220 -2.89 0.52 19.76
C ASP A 220 -3.59 1.11 18.52
N ILE A 221 -4.92 1.06 18.55
CA ILE A 221 -5.76 1.45 17.41
C ILE A 221 -5.52 2.91 17.01
N LYS A 222 -5.33 3.80 17.99
CA LYS A 222 -5.19 5.23 17.74
C LYS A 222 -3.88 5.50 17.03
N THR A 223 -2.76 4.96 17.55
CA THR A 223 -1.45 5.08 16.89
C THR A 223 -1.43 4.45 15.52
N LEU A 224 -2.04 3.27 15.33
CA LEU A 224 -2.13 2.64 14.02
C LEU A 224 -2.96 3.48 13.04
N MET A 225 -4.09 4.05 13.47
CA MET A 225 -4.94 4.91 12.65
C MET A 225 -4.23 6.21 12.25
N GLU A 226 -3.55 6.85 13.18
CA GLU A 226 -2.76 8.07 12.95
C GLU A 226 -1.62 7.78 11.96
N TYR A 227 -0.85 6.71 12.21
CA TYR A 227 0.25 6.31 11.35
C TYR A 227 -0.25 5.96 9.96
N VAL A 228 -1.26 5.10 9.81
CA VAL A 228 -1.72 4.67 8.48
C VAL A 228 -2.56 5.75 7.78
N GLY A 229 -3.09 6.74 8.51
CA GLY A 229 -3.97 7.79 7.97
C GLY A 229 -5.40 7.30 7.78
N TRP A 230 -5.92 6.47 8.68
CA TRP A 230 -7.32 6.06 8.69
C TRP A 230 -8.17 7.04 9.48
N LYS A 231 -9.18 7.62 8.82
CA LYS A 231 -10.15 8.53 9.48
C LYS A 231 -11.32 7.80 10.14
N ASN A 232 -11.58 6.54 9.76
CA ASN A 232 -12.70 5.76 10.26
C ASN A 232 -12.20 4.51 10.99
N ILE A 233 -12.60 4.36 12.25
CA ILE A 233 -12.29 3.22 13.11
C ILE A 233 -12.74 1.87 12.55
N GLN A 234 -13.89 1.81 11.87
CA GLN A 234 -14.39 0.58 11.23
C GLN A 234 -13.47 0.10 10.09
N SER A 235 -12.63 0.97 9.55
CA SER A 235 -11.58 0.57 8.60
C SER A 235 -10.38 -0.05 9.31
N ALA A 236 -10.08 0.39 10.53
CA ALA A 236 -8.97 -0.09 11.34
C ALA A 236 -9.27 -1.44 12.02
N ILE A 237 -10.48 -1.60 12.57
CA ILE A 237 -10.91 -2.82 13.29
C ILE A 237 -10.70 -4.09 12.46
N ARG A 238 -10.92 -4.03 11.14
CA ARG A 238 -10.72 -5.15 10.20
C ARG A 238 -9.29 -5.73 10.20
N TYR A 239 -8.30 -4.94 10.62
CA TYR A 239 -6.90 -5.35 10.67
C TYR A 239 -6.53 -5.94 12.03
N ILE A 240 -7.15 -5.46 13.09
CA ILE A 240 -6.90 -5.90 14.47
C ILE A 240 -7.45 -7.30 14.68
N ASP A 241 -8.69 -7.55 14.25
CA ASP A 241 -9.32 -8.86 14.37
C ASP A 241 -8.60 -9.93 13.53
N SER A 242 -7.82 -9.53 12.53
CA SER A 242 -7.04 -10.47 11.72
C SER A 242 -5.80 -11.01 12.44
N ALA A 243 -5.24 -10.26 13.41
CA ALA A 243 -4.03 -10.65 14.15
C ALA A 243 -4.28 -11.78 15.16
N ASP A 244 -5.53 -11.96 15.59
CA ASP A 244 -5.98 -13.08 16.43
C ASP A 244 -7.29 -13.66 15.87
N SER A 245 -7.28 -13.98 14.57
CA SER A 245 -8.46 -14.40 13.81
C SER A 245 -9.17 -15.64 14.37
N TYR A 246 -8.46 -16.47 15.13
CA TYR A 246 -9.02 -17.62 15.84
C TYR A 246 -9.14 -17.42 17.35
N SER A 247 -8.90 -16.20 17.84
CA SER A 247 -8.81 -15.88 19.27
C SER A 247 -7.85 -16.79 20.04
N GLN A 248 -6.93 -17.47 19.36
CA GLN A 248 -6.10 -18.52 19.95
C GLN A 248 -5.28 -17.98 21.11
N ARG A 249 -4.71 -16.79 20.96
CA ARG A 249 -3.91 -16.19 22.04
C ARG A 249 -4.78 -15.80 23.23
N ARG A 250 -5.97 -15.25 22.98
CA ARG A 250 -6.93 -14.90 24.03
C ARG A 250 -7.41 -16.14 24.78
N ILE A 251 -7.71 -17.22 24.05
CA ILE A 251 -8.13 -18.50 24.61
C ILE A 251 -6.99 -19.11 25.44
N GLU A 252 -5.77 -19.20 24.90
CA GLU A 252 -4.62 -19.77 25.63
C GLU A 252 -4.19 -18.94 26.83
N SER A 253 -4.28 -17.61 26.77
CA SER A 253 -4.04 -16.75 27.93
C SER A 253 -5.09 -16.95 29.02
N GLY A 254 -6.36 -17.21 28.64
CA GLY A 254 -7.42 -17.53 29.58
C GLY A 254 -7.21 -18.89 30.25
N LEU A 255 -6.79 -19.91 29.48
CA LEU A 255 -6.47 -21.23 30.00
C LEU A 255 -5.31 -21.19 31.01
N LYS A 256 -4.22 -20.47 30.69
CA LYS A 256 -3.06 -20.34 31.60
C LYS A 256 -3.36 -19.62 32.92
N ASN A 257 -4.39 -18.78 32.95
CA ASN A 257 -4.80 -18.05 34.15
C ASN A 257 -5.88 -18.78 34.96
N GLY A 258 -6.49 -19.84 34.42
CA GLY A 258 -7.49 -20.68 35.10
C GLY A 258 -6.92 -21.85 35.91
N ASP A 259 -5.62 -22.15 35.75
CA ASP A 259 -4.90 -23.21 36.48
C ASP A 259 -4.20 -22.68 37.77
N LYS A 260 -4.72 -21.60 38.38
CA LYS A 260 -4.26 -21.09 39.69
C LYS A 260 -5.39 -21.06 40.71
#